data_AF-A0A2M8NV39-F1
#
_entry.id   AF-A0A2M8NV39-F1
#
_cell.length_a   1.000
_cell.length_b   1.000
_cell.length_c   1.000
_cell.angle_alpha   90.00
_cell.angle_beta   90.00
_cell.angle_gamma   90.00
#
_symmetry.space_group_name_H-M   'P 1'
#
loop_
_entity.id
_entity.type
_entity.pdbx_description
1 polymer ?
#
loop_
_entity_poly.entity_id
_entity_poly.type
_entity_poly.pdbx_seq_one_letter_code
_entity_poly.pdbx_strand_id
1 'polypeptide(L)'
;MSDQNQNLPTESTTNNNTPTTSFGGMRFGRPPATNATQPQPNNTQNTQQNGQNTTPTTPFGRPFTSSSTTNRFGSSNTNANNTNPTNNNNNNQPAPSPSPFRSLSSPREQVESSLLPLHTVAVRFELKGLGDPFYRLLGHEVNTEYSDSRLVVRKLEQGGDDVTALKNLLDVAWGKYAFKGAAMVYLLENENLVKQLGAPSFMPKKDLFDDDDSEKKDEPPKPAIKVVRAIDMMLVLNVLARARTQVLLATSPIMFNQHYLNRALVTDDPRLVALAMATGVIS
;
A
#
# COMPACT_ATOMS: atom_id res chain seq x y z
N MET A 1 12.65 45.46 51.90
CA MET A 1 12.33 44.25 52.68
C MET A 1 11.88 43.19 51.70
N SER A 2 12.74 42.18 51.52
CA SER A 2 12.49 40.77 51.16
C SER A 2 11.54 40.40 50.00
N ASP A 3 11.82 39.43 49.14
CA ASP A 3 13.01 38.65 48.83
C ASP A 3 12.77 37.98 47.46
N GLN A 4 13.87 37.59 46.84
CA GLN A 4 14.05 36.89 45.57
C GLN A 4 13.21 35.61 45.42
N ASN A 5 12.75 35.32 44.20
CA ASN A 5 12.94 33.98 43.62
C ASN A 5 12.70 33.97 42.09
N GLN A 6 13.79 33.96 41.32
CA GLN A 6 13.80 33.53 39.91
C GLN A 6 14.87 32.46 39.78
N ASN A 7 14.49 31.25 39.38
CA ASN A 7 15.41 30.18 39.01
C ASN A 7 15.23 29.88 37.52
N LEU A 8 16.29 30.16 36.74
CA LEU A 8 16.54 29.64 35.40
C LEU A 8 17.36 28.34 35.53
N PRO A 9 17.11 27.30 34.71
CA PRO A 9 18.06 26.20 34.57
C PRO A 9 19.10 26.51 33.48
N THR A 10 20.36 26.37 33.88
CA THR A 10 21.59 26.44 33.08
C THR A 10 21.81 25.19 32.24
N GLU A 11 22.29 25.40 31.02
CA GLU A 11 22.85 24.42 30.10
C GLU A 11 24.07 23.69 30.70
N SER A 12 24.15 22.38 30.48
CA SER A 12 25.35 21.59 30.77
C SER A 12 25.99 21.11 29.47
N THR A 13 27.12 21.73 29.13
CA THR A 13 28.10 21.28 28.15
C THR A 13 28.97 20.18 28.78
N THR A 14 29.08 19.02 28.14
CA THR A 14 30.15 18.06 28.47
C THR A 14 30.75 17.47 27.21
N ASN A 15 31.94 17.96 26.86
CA ASN A 15 32.92 17.27 26.03
C ASN A 15 33.54 16.10 26.83
N ASN A 16 33.85 14.98 26.18
CA ASN A 16 35.21 14.41 26.16
C ASN A 16 35.33 13.08 25.40
N ASN A 17 36.22 13.11 24.41
CA ASN A 17 37.32 12.19 24.10
C ASN A 17 37.12 10.66 24.08
N THR A 18 37.44 10.14 22.88
CA THR A 18 37.93 8.82 22.47
C THR A 18 39.09 8.26 23.31
N PRO A 19 39.32 6.93 23.28
CA PRO A 19 40.37 6.43 22.40
C PRO A 19 40.12 5.07 21.70
N THR A 20 40.83 4.94 20.59
CA THR A 20 41.18 3.76 19.77
C THR A 20 41.76 2.56 20.52
N THR A 21 41.50 1.34 20.03
CA THR A 21 42.35 0.11 19.95
C THR A 21 41.42 -1.06 19.53
N SER A 22 41.76 -2.17 18.89
CA SER A 22 42.94 -2.73 18.24
C SER A 22 42.46 -3.96 17.43
N PHE A 23 43.16 -4.27 16.36
CA PHE A 23 43.06 -5.50 15.56
C PHE A 23 43.36 -6.78 16.35
N GLY A 24 42.75 -7.89 15.93
CA GLY A 24 43.39 -9.21 15.87
C GLY A 24 42.94 -10.28 16.86
N GLY A 25 42.53 -11.45 16.35
CA GLY A 25 42.61 -12.70 17.11
C GLY A 25 41.54 -13.75 16.81
N MET A 26 41.85 -14.69 15.91
CA MET A 26 41.16 -15.99 15.83
C MET A 26 41.33 -16.74 17.15
N ARG A 27 40.24 -17.29 17.74
CA ARG A 27 40.32 -18.44 18.65
C ARG A 27 39.08 -19.34 18.53
N PHE A 28 39.34 -20.56 18.06
CA PHE A 28 38.55 -21.76 18.27
C PHE A 28 38.49 -22.11 19.77
N GLY A 29 37.33 -22.54 20.27
CA GLY A 29 37.21 -23.06 21.64
C GLY A 29 35.80 -23.55 21.98
N ARG A 30 35.68 -24.88 22.10
CA ARG A 30 34.52 -25.71 22.50
C ARG A 30 34.02 -25.43 23.95
N PRO A 31 32.83 -25.96 24.35
CA PRO A 31 32.07 -25.54 25.52
C PRO A 31 32.38 -26.35 26.80
N PRO A 32 31.90 -25.89 27.97
CA PRO A 32 31.59 -26.78 29.08
C PRO A 32 30.09 -26.99 29.28
N ALA A 33 29.78 -28.19 29.75
CA ALA A 33 28.45 -28.71 30.08
C ALA A 33 28.08 -28.46 31.56
N THR A 34 26.83 -28.83 31.88
CA THR A 34 26.24 -29.21 33.18
C THR A 34 25.93 -28.14 34.24
N ASN A 35 24.63 -27.93 34.50
CA ASN A 35 23.89 -28.30 35.73
C ASN A 35 22.45 -27.75 35.60
N ALA A 36 21.40 -28.56 35.38
CA ALA A 36 20.76 -29.51 36.30
C ALA A 36 20.32 -28.89 37.64
N THR A 37 19.12 -28.30 37.69
CA THR A 37 18.28 -28.26 38.92
C THR A 37 16.81 -28.11 38.53
N GLN A 38 16.03 -29.18 38.75
CA GLN A 38 14.57 -29.20 38.84
C GLN A 38 14.11 -28.55 40.16
N PRO A 39 12.85 -28.07 40.24
CA PRO A 39 11.88 -28.86 40.99
C PRO A 39 10.51 -28.98 40.29
N GLN A 40 10.10 -30.25 40.14
CA GLN A 40 8.82 -30.91 40.47
C GLN A 40 7.44 -30.18 40.48
N PRO A 41 6.34 -30.97 40.40
CA PRO A 41 5.17 -30.69 39.58
C PRO A 41 3.99 -30.13 40.37
N ASN A 42 2.99 -29.60 39.66
CA ASN A 42 1.64 -29.58 40.20
C ASN A 42 0.65 -30.23 39.24
N ASN A 43 -0.13 -31.11 39.86
CA ASN A 43 -1.01 -32.11 39.30
C ASN A 43 -2.44 -31.56 39.45
N THR A 44 -3.22 -31.45 38.39
CA THR A 44 -4.68 -31.43 38.53
C THR A 44 -5.35 -32.05 37.32
N GLN A 45 -6.26 -32.97 37.64
CA GLN A 45 -6.87 -33.99 36.81
C GLN A 45 -8.04 -33.48 35.96
N ASN A 46 -8.33 -34.27 34.92
CA ASN A 46 -9.64 -34.65 34.39
C ASN A 46 -10.61 -33.56 33.91
N THR A 47 -11.04 -33.66 32.64
CA THR A 47 -12.28 -34.40 32.32
C THR A 47 -12.26 -34.88 30.85
N GLN A 48 -12.46 -36.19 30.65
CA GLN A 48 -12.75 -36.83 29.38
C GLN A 48 -14.26 -36.75 29.08
N GLN A 49 -14.62 -36.53 27.82
CA GLN A 49 -15.82 -37.04 27.12
C GLN A 49 -15.60 -36.65 25.65
N ASN A 50 -15.02 -37.49 24.78
CA ASN A 50 -15.60 -38.65 24.09
C ASN A 50 -17.00 -38.42 23.51
N GLY A 51 -17.06 -38.29 22.18
CA GLY A 51 -18.27 -38.11 21.40
C GLY A 51 -17.96 -38.25 19.91
N GLN A 52 -17.87 -39.51 19.46
CA GLN A 52 -17.87 -39.92 18.06
C GLN A 52 -19.17 -39.45 17.37
N ASN A 53 -19.10 -38.95 16.12
CA ASN A 53 -19.84 -39.54 15.00
C ASN A 53 -19.65 -38.84 13.64
N THR A 54 -19.24 -39.69 12.69
CA THR A 54 -19.72 -39.81 11.30
C THR A 54 -19.67 -38.63 10.34
N THR A 55 -18.62 -38.66 9.51
CA THR A 55 -18.62 -38.24 8.10
C THR A 55 -19.77 -38.84 7.28
N PRO A 56 -20.46 -38.04 6.43
CA PRO A 56 -21.14 -38.55 5.26
C PRO A 56 -20.25 -38.40 4.02
N THR A 57 -19.76 -39.56 3.56
CA THR A 57 -19.23 -39.79 2.22
C THR A 57 -20.37 -39.72 1.21
N THR A 58 -20.33 -38.74 0.30
CA THR A 58 -21.14 -38.78 -0.94
C THR A 58 -20.21 -38.93 -2.15
N PRO A 59 -20.38 -39.97 -2.98
CA PRO A 59 -19.60 -40.17 -4.19
C PRO A 59 -20.40 -39.69 -5.42
N PHE A 60 -20.04 -38.54 -5.98
CA PHE A 60 -20.35 -38.14 -7.36
C PHE A 60 -19.16 -37.26 -7.80
N GLY A 61 -18.30 -37.63 -8.75
CA GLY A 61 -18.58 -38.28 -10.02
C GLY A 61 -18.69 -37.21 -11.10
N ARG A 62 -17.54 -36.73 -11.60
CA ARG A 62 -17.23 -36.42 -13.02
C ARG A 62 -16.00 -35.51 -13.16
N PRO A 63 -14.92 -35.96 -13.84
CA PRO A 63 -13.86 -35.08 -14.31
C PRO A 63 -14.33 -34.33 -15.55
N PHE A 64 -14.30 -32.99 -15.51
CA PHE A 64 -14.33 -32.19 -16.74
C PHE A 64 -12.92 -32.16 -17.32
N THR A 65 -12.69 -32.99 -18.32
CA THR A 65 -11.58 -32.85 -19.26
C THR A 65 -11.88 -31.68 -20.18
N SER A 66 -11.36 -30.48 -19.88
CA SER A 66 -11.30 -29.41 -20.86
C SER A 66 -10.11 -29.65 -21.78
N SER A 67 -10.43 -30.26 -22.92
CA SER A 67 -9.60 -30.32 -24.11
C SER A 67 -9.23 -28.92 -24.60
N SER A 68 -7.95 -28.75 -24.93
CA SER A 68 -7.43 -27.98 -26.06
C SER A 68 -7.97 -26.56 -26.33
N THR A 69 -7.13 -25.54 -26.15
CA THR A 69 -6.75 -24.70 -27.31
C THR A 69 -5.36 -24.11 -27.10
N THR A 70 -4.40 -24.73 -27.77
CA THR A 70 -3.06 -24.22 -28.01
C THR A 70 -3.14 -23.05 -28.99
N ASN A 71 -3.13 -21.81 -28.51
CA ASN A 71 -2.81 -20.66 -29.35
C ASN A 71 -1.34 -20.29 -29.14
N ARG A 72 -0.49 -21.13 -29.72
CA ARG A 72 0.95 -20.91 -29.87
C ARG A 72 1.16 -20.07 -31.12
N PHE A 73 0.94 -18.76 -31.01
CA PHE A 73 1.38 -17.83 -32.05
C PHE A 73 2.89 -17.67 -31.94
N GLY A 74 3.57 -18.29 -32.89
CA GLY A 74 4.96 -18.02 -33.18
C GLY A 74 5.13 -16.57 -33.61
N SER A 75 6.11 -15.91 -33.04
CA SER A 75 6.79 -14.79 -33.68
C SER A 75 8.25 -14.91 -33.29
N SER A 76 8.96 -15.57 -34.21
CA SER A 76 10.35 -15.34 -34.51
C SER A 76 10.69 -13.86 -34.37
N ASN A 77 11.64 -13.54 -33.49
CA ASN A 77 12.53 -12.43 -33.79
C ASN A 77 13.97 -12.83 -33.45
N THR A 78 14.62 -13.26 -34.52
CA THR A 78 16.05 -13.24 -34.76
C THR A 78 16.67 -11.89 -34.40
N ASN A 79 17.94 -11.96 -33.96
CA ASN A 79 18.98 -10.95 -34.17
C ASN A 79 18.83 -9.62 -33.39
N ALA A 80 19.88 -8.99 -32.88
CA ALA A 80 21.31 -9.19 -33.04
C ALA A 80 22.05 -8.59 -31.84
N ASN A 81 23.20 -9.18 -31.55
CA ASN A 81 24.37 -8.48 -31.04
C ASN A 81 24.49 -7.11 -31.72
N ASN A 82 24.71 -6.04 -30.94
CA ASN A 82 25.63 -5.02 -31.45
C ASN A 82 26.48 -4.42 -30.33
N THR A 83 27.73 -4.85 -30.38
CA THR A 83 28.93 -4.26 -29.81
C THR A 83 29.11 -2.81 -30.23
N ASN A 84 29.55 -1.99 -29.26
CA ASN A 84 30.35 -0.80 -29.49
C ASN A 84 31.44 -1.05 -30.55
N PRO A 85 31.68 -0.08 -31.43
CA PRO A 85 32.92 0.68 -31.24
C PRO A 85 32.77 2.19 -31.52
N THR A 86 33.50 2.95 -30.69
CA THR A 86 34.42 4.03 -31.04
C THR A 86 34.54 4.38 -32.55
N ASN A 87 34.39 5.65 -32.92
CA ASN A 87 35.52 6.57 -33.22
C ASN A 87 35.14 7.68 -34.24
N ASN A 88 35.52 8.92 -33.88
CA ASN A 88 36.04 10.03 -34.69
C ASN A 88 35.41 10.54 -36.01
N ASN A 89 35.25 11.88 -36.01
CA ASN A 89 35.60 12.87 -37.06
C ASN A 89 35.23 12.58 -38.52
N ASN A 90 34.29 13.38 -39.07
CA ASN A 90 34.66 14.35 -40.10
C ASN A 90 33.57 15.39 -40.39
N ASN A 91 34.03 16.64 -40.54
CA ASN A 91 33.32 17.75 -41.14
C ASN A 91 32.93 17.42 -42.59
N ASN A 92 31.63 17.41 -42.89
CA ASN A 92 31.04 17.91 -44.13
C ASN A 92 29.52 17.66 -44.08
N GLN A 93 28.74 18.68 -43.73
CA GLN A 93 27.29 18.65 -43.88
C GLN A 93 26.90 19.19 -45.28
N PRO A 94 26.33 18.35 -46.17
CA PRO A 94 25.59 18.82 -47.32
C PRO A 94 24.20 19.35 -46.92
N ALA A 95 23.68 20.25 -47.76
CA ALA A 95 22.47 21.04 -47.55
C ALA A 95 21.21 20.20 -47.16
N PRO A 96 20.31 20.77 -46.32
CA PRO A 96 19.10 20.09 -45.89
C PRO A 96 18.14 19.89 -47.06
N SER A 97 17.88 18.63 -47.42
CA SER A 97 16.79 18.25 -48.31
C SER A 97 15.45 18.34 -47.55
N PRO A 98 14.45 19.07 -48.07
CA PRO A 98 13.14 19.16 -47.44
C PRO A 98 12.43 17.82 -47.58
N SER A 99 12.32 17.07 -46.48
CA SER A 99 11.50 15.85 -46.43
C SER A 99 10.03 16.26 -46.48
N PRO A 100 9.25 15.87 -47.51
CA PRO A 100 7.85 16.29 -47.68
C PRO A 100 6.86 15.46 -46.84
N PHE A 101 7.36 14.52 -46.04
CA PHE A 101 6.52 13.69 -45.17
C PHE A 101 6.24 14.44 -43.88
N ARG A 102 5.22 15.31 -43.93
CA ARG A 102 4.53 15.79 -42.74
C ARG A 102 4.03 14.55 -42.00
N SER A 103 4.61 14.31 -40.82
CA SER A 103 4.03 13.41 -39.83
C SER A 103 2.58 13.83 -39.64
N LEU A 104 1.67 13.08 -40.25
CA LEU A 104 0.25 13.16 -39.95
C LEU A 104 0.16 12.75 -38.48
N SER A 105 0.11 13.74 -37.60
CA SER A 105 -0.24 13.56 -36.21
C SER A 105 -1.61 12.90 -36.21
N SER A 106 -1.62 11.57 -36.17
CA SER A 106 -2.83 10.80 -35.97
C SER A 106 -3.47 11.39 -34.71
N PRO A 107 -4.70 11.92 -34.78
CA PRO A 107 -5.43 12.28 -33.60
C PRO A 107 -5.71 10.95 -32.90
N ARG A 108 -4.74 10.49 -32.11
CA ARG A 108 -5.02 9.53 -31.06
C ARG A 108 -5.98 10.29 -30.17
N GLU A 109 -7.25 10.02 -30.39
CA GLU A 109 -8.33 10.21 -29.45
C GLU A 109 -7.80 9.69 -28.13
N GLN A 110 -7.23 10.59 -27.33
CA GLN A 110 -6.94 10.30 -25.94
C GLN A 110 -8.33 10.14 -25.36
N VAL A 111 -8.76 8.89 -25.25
CA VAL A 111 -9.98 8.54 -24.54
C VAL A 111 -9.74 9.02 -23.13
N GLU A 112 -10.19 10.25 -22.85
CA GLU A 112 -10.27 10.79 -21.51
C GLU A 112 -11.32 9.95 -20.82
N SER A 113 -10.86 8.90 -20.14
CA SER A 113 -11.68 8.12 -19.25
C SER A 113 -12.06 9.02 -18.07
N SER A 114 -13.14 9.77 -18.26
CA SER A 114 -13.81 10.45 -17.15
C SER A 114 -14.30 9.37 -16.21
N LEU A 115 -13.71 9.33 -15.02
CA LEU A 115 -14.20 8.46 -13.96
C LEU A 115 -15.53 9.02 -13.50
N LEU A 116 -16.59 8.32 -13.86
CA LEU A 116 -17.90 8.56 -13.28
C LEU A 116 -17.92 7.81 -11.93
N PRO A 117 -17.77 8.52 -10.80
CA PRO A 117 -17.92 7.88 -9.49
C PRO A 117 -19.28 7.19 -9.44
N LEU A 118 -19.30 5.94 -9.01
CA LEU A 118 -20.54 5.22 -8.80
C LEU A 118 -21.24 5.67 -7.52
N HIS A 119 -20.47 6.22 -6.57
CA HIS A 119 -20.96 6.63 -5.26
C HIS A 119 -20.50 8.04 -4.86
N THR A 120 -21.27 8.66 -3.97
CA THR A 120 -21.00 10.01 -3.44
C THR A 120 -19.85 10.05 -2.43
N VAL A 121 -19.35 8.89 -1.99
CA VAL A 121 -18.27 8.76 -1.02
C VAL A 121 -17.19 7.84 -1.57
N ALA A 122 -15.95 8.29 -1.48
CA ALA A 122 -14.77 7.49 -1.81
C ALA A 122 -13.81 7.44 -0.61
N VAL A 123 -13.07 6.34 -0.48
CA VAL A 123 -12.08 6.15 0.58
C VAL A 123 -10.68 6.17 0.01
N ARG A 124 -9.81 6.95 0.63
CA ARG A 124 -8.36 7.03 0.40
C ARG A 124 -7.60 6.13 1.36
N PHE A 125 -6.69 5.32 0.81
CA PHE A 125 -5.75 4.48 1.53
C PHE A 125 -4.33 5.00 1.29
N GLU A 126 -3.62 5.33 2.36
CA GLU A 126 -2.22 5.75 2.33
C GLU A 126 -1.53 5.52 3.68
N LEU A 127 -0.23 5.22 3.67
CA LEU A 127 0.53 5.03 4.90
C LEU A 127 0.95 6.34 5.60
N LYS A 128 1.05 7.43 4.84
CA LYS A 128 1.55 8.71 5.36
C LYS A 128 0.70 9.19 6.53
N GLY A 129 1.29 9.34 7.72
CA GLY A 129 0.60 9.83 8.92
C GLY A 129 -0.27 8.79 9.63
N LEU A 130 -0.05 7.49 9.41
CA LEU A 130 -0.63 6.43 10.24
C LEU A 130 0.29 5.97 11.40
N GLY A 131 1.55 6.39 11.41
CA GLY A 131 2.54 6.03 12.43
C GLY A 131 3.18 4.66 12.22
N ASP A 132 3.78 4.12 13.27
CA ASP A 132 4.54 2.86 13.24
C ASP A 132 3.61 1.62 13.24
N PRO A 133 3.58 0.80 12.17
CA PRO A 133 2.78 -0.41 12.13
C PRO A 133 3.33 -1.53 13.03
N PHE A 134 4.63 -1.57 13.33
CA PHE A 134 5.21 -2.62 14.17
C PHE A 134 4.77 -2.45 15.62
N TYR A 135 4.82 -1.22 16.14
CA TYR A 135 4.23 -0.88 17.43
C TYR A 135 2.75 -1.25 17.49
N ARG A 136 1.94 -0.76 16.54
CA ARG A 136 0.48 -0.88 16.60
C ARG A 136 -0.04 -2.30 16.42
N LEU A 137 0.62 -3.10 15.58
CA LEU A 137 0.09 -4.40 15.16
C LEU A 137 0.77 -5.58 15.85
N LEU A 138 2.05 -5.44 16.19
CA LEU A 138 2.84 -6.51 16.82
C LEU A 138 3.15 -6.21 18.30
N GLY A 139 2.87 -5.00 18.80
CA GLY A 139 3.13 -4.62 20.18
C GLY A 139 4.61 -4.40 20.51
N HIS A 140 5.42 -4.06 19.50
CA HIS A 140 6.83 -3.68 19.70
C HIS A 140 6.92 -2.36 20.47
N GLU A 141 8.12 -1.91 20.85
CA GLU A 141 8.30 -0.57 21.40
C GLU A 141 8.08 0.50 20.32
N VAL A 142 7.55 1.67 20.70
CA VAL A 142 7.31 2.77 19.75
C VAL A 142 8.65 3.22 19.18
N ASN A 143 8.85 3.05 17.88
CA ASN A 143 10.00 3.63 17.21
C ASN A 143 9.58 4.92 16.48
N THR A 144 10.10 6.07 16.94
CA THR A 144 9.82 7.37 16.32
C THR A 144 10.32 7.46 14.88
N GLU A 145 11.36 6.69 14.51
CA GLU A 145 11.87 6.64 13.13
C GLU A 145 10.83 6.04 12.17
N TYR A 146 10.00 5.12 12.65
CA TYR A 146 8.91 4.52 11.87
C TYR A 146 7.66 5.41 11.82
N SER A 147 7.76 6.68 12.23
CA SER A 147 6.73 7.68 11.95
C SER A 147 6.72 8.10 10.48
N ASP A 148 7.86 8.02 9.79
CA ASP A 148 7.94 8.26 8.34
C ASP A 148 7.58 6.98 7.57
N SER A 149 6.55 7.07 6.73
CA SER A 149 6.11 5.99 5.85
C SER A 149 7.26 5.44 4.98
N ARG A 150 8.23 6.27 4.58
CA ARG A 150 9.34 5.82 3.73
C ARG A 150 10.26 4.85 4.45
N LEU A 151 10.53 5.09 5.74
CA LEU A 151 11.37 4.23 6.56
C LEU A 151 10.66 2.92 6.91
N VAL A 152 9.36 2.99 7.21
CA VAL A 152 8.50 1.81 7.38
C VAL A 152 8.55 0.92 6.15
N VAL A 153 8.36 1.50 4.96
CA VAL A 153 8.37 0.77 3.69
C VAL A 153 9.72 0.12 3.42
N ARG A 154 10.83 0.82 3.67
CA ARG A 154 12.17 0.25 3.55
C ARG A 154 12.38 -0.92 4.50
N LYS A 155 11.91 -0.81 5.74
CA LYS A 155 11.99 -1.89 6.74
C LYS A 155 11.15 -3.10 6.33
N LEU A 156 9.95 -2.87 5.80
CA LEU A 156 9.08 -3.94 5.30
C LEU A 156 9.67 -4.64 4.07
N GLU A 157 10.34 -3.90 3.18
CA GLU A 157 11.01 -4.45 2.00
C GLU A 157 12.26 -5.26 2.36
N GLN A 158 13.00 -4.85 3.40
CA GLN A 158 14.14 -5.59 3.92
C GLN A 158 13.75 -6.98 4.46
N GLY A 159 12.49 -7.16 4.88
CA GLY A 159 11.99 -8.42 5.43
C GLY A 159 12.43 -8.66 6.88
N GLY A 160 12.45 -9.93 7.27
CA GLY A 160 12.75 -10.38 8.64
C GLY A 160 11.56 -11.08 9.30
N ASP A 161 11.76 -11.47 10.56
CA ASP A 161 10.76 -12.23 11.33
C ASP A 161 9.51 -11.38 11.61
N ASP A 162 9.70 -10.11 11.98
CA ASP A 162 8.60 -9.15 12.22
C ASP A 162 7.73 -8.94 10.98
N VAL A 163 8.36 -8.85 9.81
CA VAL A 163 7.65 -8.67 8.53
C VAL A 163 6.87 -9.93 8.17
N THR A 164 7.41 -11.11 8.49
CA THR A 164 6.73 -12.39 8.30
C THR A 164 5.53 -12.52 9.23
N ALA A 165 5.70 -12.16 10.50
CA ALA A 165 4.62 -12.10 11.48
C ALA A 165 3.51 -11.13 11.04
N LEU A 166 3.90 -9.94 10.58
CA LEU A 166 2.97 -8.94 10.05
C LEU A 166 2.24 -9.45 8.80
N LYS A 167 2.94 -10.09 7.87
CA LYS A 167 2.33 -10.69 6.68
C LYS A 167 1.25 -11.71 7.05
N ASN A 168 1.57 -12.62 7.98
CA ASN A 168 0.62 -13.62 8.48
C ASN A 168 -0.60 -12.96 9.14
N LEU A 169 -0.38 -11.92 9.96
CA LEU A 169 -1.45 -11.15 10.59
C LEU A 169 -2.37 -10.50 9.53
N LEU A 170 -1.79 -9.88 8.51
CA LEU A 170 -2.53 -9.24 7.42
C LEU A 170 -3.30 -10.27 6.59
N ASP A 171 -2.74 -11.45 6.30
CA ASP A 171 -3.42 -12.54 5.61
C ASP A 171 -4.64 -13.04 6.41
N VAL A 172 -4.50 -13.25 7.72
CA VAL A 172 -5.60 -13.65 8.60
C VAL A 172 -6.69 -12.59 8.63
N ALA A 173 -6.32 -11.32 8.75
CA ALA A 173 -7.27 -10.20 8.78
C ALA A 173 -8.03 -10.06 7.46
N TRP A 174 -7.34 -10.19 6.34
CA TRP A 174 -7.93 -10.14 5.02
C TRP A 174 -8.98 -11.24 4.81
N GLY A 175 -8.72 -12.44 5.33
CA GLY A 175 -9.69 -13.53 5.34
C GLY A 175 -10.97 -13.21 6.12
N LYS A 176 -10.87 -12.44 7.21
CA LYS A 176 -12.04 -12.02 8.01
C LYS A 176 -12.93 -11.00 7.31
N TYR A 177 -12.36 -10.16 6.45
CA TYR A 177 -13.13 -9.19 5.66
C TYR A 177 -14.01 -9.86 4.59
N ALA A 178 -13.79 -11.16 4.31
CA ALA A 178 -14.57 -11.94 3.36
C ALA A 178 -14.68 -11.30 1.96
N PHE A 179 -13.65 -10.58 1.54
CA PHE A 179 -13.60 -9.93 0.22
C PHE A 179 -13.42 -11.00 -0.87
N LYS A 180 -14.43 -11.20 -1.74
CA LYS A 180 -14.47 -12.31 -2.71
C LYS A 180 -14.03 -11.96 -4.14
N GLY A 181 -13.74 -10.69 -4.44
CA GLY A 181 -13.67 -10.23 -5.83
C GLY A 181 -12.54 -9.27 -6.15
N ALA A 182 -12.75 -8.52 -7.21
CA ALA A 182 -11.95 -7.36 -7.57
C ALA A 182 -12.64 -6.07 -7.11
N ALA A 183 -11.86 -5.06 -6.74
CA ALA A 183 -12.32 -3.67 -6.65
C ALA A 183 -11.41 -2.79 -7.50
N MET A 184 -12.00 -1.79 -8.14
CA MET A 184 -11.25 -0.76 -8.84
C MET A 184 -10.64 0.21 -7.82
N VAL A 185 -9.35 0.50 -7.98
CA VAL A 185 -8.63 1.45 -7.15
C VAL A 185 -7.88 2.43 -8.03
N TYR A 186 -8.07 3.72 -7.75
CA TYR A 186 -7.51 4.80 -8.54
C TYR A 186 -6.27 5.36 -7.87
N LEU A 187 -5.25 5.70 -8.67
CA LEU A 187 -4.05 6.38 -8.17
C LEU A 187 -4.36 7.86 -7.97
N LEU A 188 -4.26 8.32 -6.73
CA LEU A 188 -4.55 9.73 -6.39
C LEU A 188 -3.45 10.68 -6.86
N GLU A 189 -2.26 10.18 -7.20
CA GLU A 189 -1.16 10.97 -7.78
C GLU A 189 -1.52 11.58 -9.14
N ASN A 190 -2.61 11.13 -9.75
CA ASN A 190 -3.14 11.75 -10.95
C ASN A 190 -3.82 13.09 -10.61
N GLU A 191 -3.14 14.21 -10.88
CA GLU A 191 -3.69 15.56 -10.68
C GLU A 191 -5.07 15.74 -11.32
N ASN A 192 -5.33 15.10 -12.46
CA ASN A 192 -6.62 15.20 -13.13
C ASN A 192 -7.71 14.54 -12.31
N LEU A 193 -7.38 13.45 -11.62
CA LEU A 193 -8.30 12.74 -10.75
C LEU A 193 -8.59 13.56 -9.49
N VAL A 194 -7.57 14.20 -8.90
CA VAL A 194 -7.77 15.15 -7.79
C VAL A 194 -8.67 16.31 -8.23
N LYS A 195 -8.42 16.89 -9.41
CA LYS A 195 -9.23 17.95 -9.98
C LYS A 195 -10.66 17.48 -10.25
N GLN A 196 -10.87 16.24 -10.72
CA GLN A 196 -12.18 15.66 -10.95
C GLN A 196 -12.93 15.36 -9.65
N LEU A 197 -12.25 14.80 -8.64
CA LEU A 197 -12.83 14.55 -7.31
C LEU A 197 -13.23 15.86 -6.61
N GLY A 198 -12.43 16.91 -6.80
CA GLY A 198 -12.70 18.25 -6.30
C GLY A 198 -13.57 19.10 -7.21
N ALA A 199 -13.90 18.62 -8.41
CA ALA A 199 -14.71 19.38 -9.35
C ALA A 199 -16.12 19.50 -8.79
N PRO A 200 -16.70 20.71 -8.84
CA PRO A 200 -18.10 20.86 -8.49
C PRO A 200 -18.96 19.98 -9.37
N SER A 201 -19.93 19.29 -8.77
CA SER A 201 -20.93 18.57 -9.55
C SER A 201 -21.75 19.59 -10.33
N PHE A 202 -21.39 19.83 -11.59
CA PHE A 202 -22.24 20.53 -12.55
C PHE A 202 -23.34 19.56 -12.99
N MET A 203 -24.15 19.08 -12.04
CA MET A 203 -25.48 18.66 -12.43
C MET A 203 -26.21 19.95 -12.81
N PRO A 204 -26.68 20.09 -14.07
CA PRO A 204 -27.50 21.22 -14.45
C PRO A 204 -28.68 21.22 -13.48
N LYS A 205 -28.73 22.22 -12.60
CA LYS A 205 -29.90 22.42 -11.75
C LYS A 205 -31.06 22.54 -12.72
N LYS A 206 -32.04 21.65 -12.62
CA LYS A 206 -33.30 21.77 -13.36
C LYS A 206 -34.11 22.91 -12.73
N ASP A 207 -33.53 24.11 -12.73
CA ASP A 207 -34.19 25.33 -12.32
C ASP A 207 -34.86 25.88 -13.59
N LEU A 208 -35.91 25.19 -14.03
CA LEU A 208 -36.68 25.61 -15.19
C LEU A 208 -37.88 26.48 -14.81
N PHE A 209 -38.27 26.53 -13.53
CA PHE A 209 -39.42 27.32 -13.06
C PHE A 209 -39.32 27.63 -11.55
N ASP A 210 -38.60 28.68 -11.15
CA ASP A 210 -38.86 29.31 -9.85
C ASP A 210 -38.44 30.79 -9.91
N ASP A 211 -39.45 31.65 -9.95
CA ASP A 211 -39.41 33.07 -10.32
C ASP A 211 -39.59 33.94 -9.06
N ASP A 212 -38.92 33.60 -7.95
CA ASP A 212 -39.12 34.28 -6.66
C ASP A 212 -37.77 34.74 -6.03
N ASP A 213 -37.57 36.05 -6.12
CA ASP A 213 -36.40 36.89 -5.79
C ASP A 213 -35.90 36.76 -4.34
N SER A 214 -35.30 35.62 -3.99
CA SER A 214 -34.50 35.49 -2.77
C SER A 214 -33.00 35.52 -3.11
N GLU A 215 -32.30 36.58 -2.69
CA GLU A 215 -30.84 36.72 -2.74
C GLU A 215 -30.14 35.57 -1.98
N LYS A 216 -30.07 34.38 -2.58
CA LYS A 216 -29.28 33.26 -2.07
C LYS A 216 -27.82 33.57 -2.40
N LYS A 217 -27.05 33.92 -1.37
CA LYS A 217 -25.58 33.98 -1.43
C LYS A 217 -25.05 32.74 -2.13
N ASP A 218 -24.22 32.94 -3.15
CA ASP A 218 -23.61 31.88 -3.94
C ASP A 218 -22.79 30.94 -3.05
N GLU A 219 -23.41 29.84 -2.59
CA GLU A 219 -22.71 28.79 -1.87
C GLU A 219 -21.70 28.16 -2.86
N PRO A 220 -20.41 28.05 -2.51
CA PRO A 220 -19.43 27.44 -3.39
C PRO A 220 -19.90 26.03 -3.76
N PRO A 221 -19.76 25.64 -5.02
CA PRO A 221 -20.39 24.44 -5.50
C PRO A 221 -19.80 23.21 -4.80
N LYS A 222 -20.68 22.37 -4.27
CA LYS A 222 -20.31 21.18 -3.48
C LYS A 222 -19.58 20.17 -4.39
N PRO A 223 -18.46 19.57 -3.93
CA PRO A 223 -17.76 18.56 -4.72
C PRO A 223 -18.68 17.37 -4.97
N ALA A 224 -18.56 16.77 -6.15
CA ALA A 224 -19.41 15.64 -6.54
C ALA A 224 -19.22 14.40 -5.63
N ILE A 225 -18.02 14.26 -5.05
CA ILE A 225 -17.64 13.11 -4.22
C ILE A 225 -16.98 13.62 -2.94
N LYS A 226 -17.41 13.08 -1.81
CA LYS A 226 -16.72 13.23 -0.53
C LYS A 226 -15.63 12.17 -0.41
N VAL A 227 -14.38 12.60 -0.35
CA VAL A 227 -13.23 11.69 -0.14
C VAL A 227 -12.88 11.67 1.33
N VAL A 228 -12.91 10.49 1.96
CA VAL A 228 -12.48 10.28 3.35
C VAL A 228 -11.22 9.41 3.39
N ARG A 229 -10.39 9.54 4.43
CA ARG A 229 -9.14 8.78 4.59
C ARG A 229 -9.34 7.66 5.61
N ALA A 230 -9.00 6.42 5.23
CA ALA A 230 -8.99 5.28 6.13
C ALA A 230 -7.86 5.40 7.16
N ILE A 231 -8.15 5.08 8.43
CA ILE A 231 -7.15 5.14 9.52
C ILE A 231 -6.75 3.77 10.08
N ASP A 232 -7.47 2.72 9.74
CA ASP A 232 -7.13 1.36 10.13
C ASP A 232 -5.89 0.87 9.38
N MET A 233 -4.79 0.71 10.12
CA MET A 233 -3.50 0.28 9.59
C MET A 233 -3.57 -1.09 8.91
N MET A 234 -4.34 -2.05 9.46
CA MET A 234 -4.41 -3.40 8.90
C MET A 234 -5.14 -3.40 7.56
N LEU A 235 -6.22 -2.63 7.47
CA LEU A 235 -6.96 -2.45 6.23
C LEU A 235 -6.11 -1.71 5.19
N VAL A 236 -5.50 -0.59 5.56
CA VAL A 236 -4.66 0.23 4.66
C VAL A 236 -3.48 -0.59 4.11
N LEU A 237 -2.73 -1.28 4.97
CA LEU A 237 -1.62 -2.13 4.53
C LEU A 237 -2.08 -3.25 3.61
N ASN A 238 -3.19 -3.93 3.92
CA ASN A 238 -3.71 -4.98 3.05
C ASN A 238 -4.08 -4.46 1.66
N VAL A 239 -4.83 -3.35 1.59
CA VAL A 239 -5.24 -2.75 0.32
C VAL A 239 -4.01 -2.35 -0.51
N LEU A 240 -3.08 -1.61 0.10
CA LEU A 240 -1.88 -1.13 -0.59
C LEU A 240 -0.98 -2.28 -1.05
N ALA A 241 -0.74 -3.28 -0.20
CA ALA A 241 0.17 -4.39 -0.48
C ALA A 241 -0.41 -5.39 -1.51
N ARG A 242 -1.73 -5.48 -1.66
CA ARG A 242 -2.39 -6.42 -2.59
C ARG A 242 -2.82 -5.79 -3.92
N ALA A 243 -3.10 -4.49 -3.97
CA ALA A 243 -3.54 -3.85 -5.21
C ALA A 243 -2.46 -3.89 -6.31
N ARG A 244 -2.85 -4.21 -7.56
CA ARG A 244 -1.97 -4.26 -8.73
C ARG A 244 -2.62 -3.50 -9.88
N THR A 245 -1.86 -2.64 -10.57
CA THR A 245 -2.31 -1.98 -11.81
C THR A 245 -3.76 -1.44 -11.75
N GLN A 246 -4.15 -0.80 -10.63
CA GLN A 246 -5.49 -0.25 -10.37
C GLN A 246 -6.62 -1.25 -10.04
N VAL A 247 -6.29 -2.50 -9.77
CA VAL A 247 -7.23 -3.54 -9.36
C VAL A 247 -6.79 -4.16 -8.04
N LEU A 248 -7.69 -4.22 -7.07
CA LEU A 248 -7.52 -4.95 -5.82
C LEU A 248 -8.17 -6.32 -5.95
N LEU A 249 -7.37 -7.39 -6.06
CA LEU A 249 -7.87 -8.76 -6.12
C LEU A 249 -7.81 -9.42 -4.75
N ALA A 250 -8.88 -10.11 -4.36
CA ALA A 250 -8.96 -10.86 -3.11
C ALA A 250 -7.80 -11.85 -2.89
N THR A 251 -7.38 -12.54 -3.95
CA THR A 251 -6.34 -13.59 -3.92
C THR A 251 -4.94 -13.06 -4.21
N SER A 252 -4.78 -11.75 -4.42
CA SER A 252 -3.46 -11.18 -4.73
C SER A 252 -2.52 -11.35 -3.55
N PRO A 253 -1.29 -11.86 -3.74
CA PRO A 253 -0.33 -12.03 -2.65
C PRO A 253 0.11 -10.68 -2.08
N ILE A 254 0.34 -10.63 -0.77
CA ILE A 254 0.92 -9.45 -0.10
C ILE A 254 2.34 -9.24 -0.63
N MET A 255 2.62 -8.02 -1.12
CA MET A 255 3.96 -7.60 -1.51
C MET A 255 4.29 -6.25 -0.86
N PHE A 256 5.34 -6.24 -0.05
CA PHE A 256 5.86 -5.02 0.59
C PHE A 256 6.95 -4.37 -0.26
N ASN A 257 6.60 -4.03 -1.50
CA ASN A 257 7.50 -3.29 -2.37
C ASN A 257 7.24 -1.79 -2.21
N GLN A 258 8.31 -0.98 -2.29
CA GLN A 258 8.24 0.46 -2.20
C GLN A 258 7.21 1.10 -3.16
N HIS A 259 7.10 0.58 -4.38
CA HIS A 259 6.15 1.05 -5.39
C HIS A 259 4.68 0.85 -5.01
N TYR A 260 4.36 -0.13 -4.17
CA TYR A 260 2.98 -0.42 -3.78
C TYR A 260 2.54 0.31 -2.52
N LEU A 261 3.48 0.58 -1.61
CA LEU A 261 3.17 1.13 -0.29
C LEU A 261 3.28 2.65 -0.21
N ASN A 262 4.10 3.29 -1.06
CA ASN A 262 4.27 4.75 -1.06
C ASN A 262 3.19 5.54 -1.82
N ARG A 263 2.29 4.85 -2.53
CA ARG A 263 1.21 5.46 -3.29
C ARG A 263 -0.02 5.74 -2.42
N ALA A 264 -0.85 6.68 -2.87
CA ALA A 264 -2.19 6.88 -2.35
C ALA A 264 -3.23 6.28 -3.33
N LEU A 265 -4.06 5.37 -2.82
CA LEU A 265 -5.14 4.75 -3.60
C LEU A 265 -6.49 5.31 -3.15
N VAL A 266 -7.42 5.48 -4.09
CA VAL A 266 -8.81 5.86 -3.81
C VAL A 266 -9.75 4.82 -4.42
N THR A 267 -10.84 4.49 -3.73
CA THR A 267 -11.89 3.63 -4.27
C THR A 267 -13.25 4.11 -3.80
N ASP A 268 -14.25 3.96 -4.65
CA ASP A 268 -15.67 4.14 -4.35
C ASP A 268 -16.38 2.78 -4.21
N ASP A 269 -15.67 1.64 -4.20
CA ASP A 269 -16.29 0.33 -4.00
C ASP A 269 -17.06 0.30 -2.66
N PRO A 270 -18.38 0.05 -2.68
CA PRO A 270 -19.22 0.23 -1.50
C PRO A 270 -18.83 -0.70 -0.34
N ARG A 271 -18.21 -1.85 -0.62
CA ARG A 271 -17.76 -2.81 0.41
C ARG A 271 -16.53 -2.27 1.12
N LEU A 272 -15.56 -1.75 0.37
CA LEU A 272 -14.36 -1.12 0.95
C LEU A 272 -14.70 0.18 1.67
N VAL A 273 -15.64 0.97 1.13
CA VAL A 273 -16.14 2.18 1.79
C VAL A 273 -16.79 1.82 3.12
N ALA A 274 -17.73 0.86 3.15
CA ALA A 274 -18.39 0.42 4.38
C ALA A 274 -17.38 -0.14 5.39
N LEU A 275 -16.40 -0.92 4.94
CA LEU A 275 -15.38 -1.50 5.80
C LEU A 275 -14.50 -0.42 6.44
N ALA A 276 -14.02 0.55 5.65
CA ALA A 276 -13.22 1.65 6.19
C ALA A 276 -14.04 2.53 7.14
N MET A 277 -15.31 2.82 6.82
CA MET A 277 -16.20 3.57 7.72
C MET A 277 -16.40 2.83 9.05
N ALA A 278 -16.50 1.50 9.03
CA ALA A 278 -16.65 0.69 10.23
C ALA A 278 -15.39 0.62 11.09
N THR A 279 -14.19 0.65 10.47
CA THR A 279 -12.91 0.59 11.20
C THR A 279 -12.34 1.97 11.54
N GLY A 280 -12.88 3.03 10.93
CA GLY A 280 -12.57 4.42 11.20
C GLY A 280 -12.08 5.18 9.96
N VAL A 281 -12.55 6.42 9.83
CA VAL A 281 -12.11 7.36 8.79
C VAL A 281 -11.92 8.78 9.33
N ILE A 282 -11.15 9.59 8.62
CA ILE A 282 -11.03 11.03 8.83
C ILE A 282 -11.44 11.74 7.54
N SER A 283 -12.28 12.77 7.65
CA SER A 283 -12.75 13.59 6.52
C SER A 283 -11.85 14.79 6.25
#